data_AF-A0A411LG71-F1
#
_entry.id   AF-A0A411LG71-F1
#
_cell.length_a   1.000
_cell.length_b   1.000
_cell.length_c   1.000
_cell.angle_alpha   90.00
_cell.angle_beta   90.00
_cell.angle_gamma   90.00
#
_symmetry.space_group_name_H-M   'P 1'
#
loop_
_entity.id
_entity.type
_entity.pdbx_description
1 polymer ?
#
loop_
_entity_poly.entity_id
_entity_poly.type
_entity_poly.pdbx_seq_one_letter_code
_entity_poly.pdbx_strand_id
1 'polypeptide(L)'
;MSDPSRPRGGIRAALIAIAGTASVVPALLVANAPAIPHARHGSDQRPTRTPRVVPPAEIPPVEPVAFVDMSPDEARAYNAGIPFSTDPNPAARPFVFRGSAEDKARALDCLAAGVLYEAGDDAKGEQAVAQVVLNRLRHPAFPKTVCGVVFEGQERTTGCQFTFSCDGALTKWQPPEAAWSRAREIAAMALNGKVFRPVGHATHYHTDWVVPYWQASLDKVAAVGSHLFFRWSGWWGTPPAFNRHIVPGEPVIASLAPFSPAHRAGVEGTAEAGAALAEGAAVTGTATPLPNDTDTFLITLPGGLAPEGFAAYALGLCGTRAHCTVMAWRDTAATPEAVPLTPVQMETMAFSYLRDPETGIERTLWNCTLYPAMKGTRCMKRQTLTVLPITPSMTTQPNAAPTPAFGDLAGIRRASAAPVEAKPQP
;
A
#
# COMPACT_ATOMS: atom_id res chain seq x y z
N MET A 1 20.80 106.49 13.55
CA MET A 1 22.07 106.37 14.30
C MET A 1 22.08 104.99 14.93
N SER A 2 23.03 104.15 14.52
CA SER A 2 23.17 102.75 14.94
C SER A 2 23.66 102.63 16.39
N ASP A 3 23.29 101.55 17.09
CA ASP A 3 24.27 100.77 17.87
C ASP A 3 23.90 99.26 17.90
N PRO A 4 24.72 98.38 17.28
CA PRO A 4 24.59 96.94 17.29
C PRO A 4 25.58 96.28 18.28
N SER A 5 25.10 95.75 19.40
CA SER A 5 25.92 94.85 20.23
C SER A 5 25.09 93.99 21.20
N ARG A 6 24.27 93.08 20.66
CA ARG A 6 23.76 91.92 21.43
C ARG A 6 24.67 90.71 21.18
N PRO A 7 25.18 90.02 22.21
CA PRO A 7 26.12 88.92 22.05
C PRO A 7 25.39 87.69 21.49
N ARG A 8 25.46 87.50 20.16
CA ARG A 8 24.98 86.32 19.43
C ARG A 8 25.73 85.01 19.79
N GLY A 9 26.73 85.09 20.68
CA GLY A 9 27.52 83.94 21.16
C GLY A 9 26.76 83.06 22.15
N GLY A 10 25.97 83.65 23.07
CA GLY A 10 25.32 82.88 24.15
C GLY A 10 24.27 81.88 23.64
N ILE A 11 23.45 82.30 22.67
CA ILE A 11 22.40 81.44 22.10
C ILE A 11 23.02 80.32 21.25
N ARG A 12 24.09 80.62 20.48
CA ARG A 12 24.80 79.59 19.72
C ARG A 12 25.50 78.58 20.62
N ALA A 13 26.12 79.04 21.70
CA ALA A 13 26.73 78.15 22.69
C ALA A 13 25.68 77.24 23.35
N ALA A 14 24.52 77.79 23.71
CA ALA A 14 23.43 77.02 24.29
C ALA A 14 22.88 75.96 23.32
N LEU A 15 22.68 76.31 22.05
CA LEU A 15 22.19 75.37 21.03
C LEU A 15 23.19 74.25 20.73
N ILE A 16 24.50 74.56 20.68
CA ILE A 16 25.55 73.55 20.49
C ILE A 16 25.62 72.61 21.70
N ALA A 17 25.50 73.15 22.92
CA ALA A 17 25.47 72.33 24.13
C ALA A 17 24.27 71.36 24.13
N ILE A 18 23.07 71.86 23.79
CA ILE A 18 21.85 71.04 23.72
C ILE A 18 21.99 69.94 22.65
N ALA A 19 22.45 70.27 21.44
CA ALA A 19 22.65 69.30 20.36
C ALA A 19 23.73 68.26 20.72
N GLY A 20 24.79 68.69 21.41
CA GLY A 20 25.83 67.81 21.94
C GLY A 20 25.25 66.82 22.96
N THR A 21 24.50 67.30 23.95
CA THR A 21 23.85 66.41 24.93
C THR A 21 22.83 65.47 24.29
N ALA A 22 22.06 65.92 23.31
CA ALA A 22 21.07 65.08 22.62
C ALA A 22 21.71 63.92 21.84
N SER A 23 22.98 64.02 21.46
CA SER A 23 23.69 62.99 20.69
C SER A 23 24.60 62.12 21.56
N VAL A 24 25.30 62.74 22.51
CA VAL A 24 26.30 62.06 23.34
C VAL A 24 25.64 61.21 24.42
N VAL A 25 24.54 61.68 25.01
CA VAL A 25 23.85 60.94 26.09
C VAL A 25 23.25 59.62 25.60
N PRO A 26 22.52 59.55 24.47
CA PRO A 26 22.05 58.27 23.93
C PRO A 26 23.18 57.33 23.54
N ALA A 27 24.26 57.86 22.94
CA ALA A 27 25.41 57.06 22.55
C ALA A 27 26.11 56.42 23.77
N LEU A 28 26.28 57.18 24.87
CA LEU A 28 26.81 56.66 26.13
C LEU A 28 25.88 55.65 26.79
N LEU A 29 24.56 55.85 26.72
CA LEU A 29 23.57 54.89 27.24
C LEU A 29 23.59 53.57 26.47
N VAL A 30 23.76 53.59 25.15
CA VAL A 30 23.86 52.37 24.33
C VAL A 30 25.22 51.69 24.56
N ALA A 31 26.31 52.44 24.60
CA ALA A 31 27.66 51.89 24.78
C ALA A 31 27.90 51.28 26.17
N ASN A 32 27.22 51.82 27.20
CA ASN A 32 27.33 51.35 28.58
C ASN A 32 26.06 50.63 29.05
N ALA A 33 25.19 50.21 28.12
CA ALA A 33 24.04 49.39 28.47
C ALA A 33 24.55 48.12 29.17
N PRO A 34 24.12 47.83 30.41
CA PRO A 34 24.55 46.63 31.11
C PRO A 34 24.14 45.42 30.25
N ALA A 35 25.06 44.48 30.06
CA ALA A 35 24.76 43.25 29.34
C ALA A 35 23.57 42.60 30.03
N ILE A 36 22.41 42.59 29.35
CA ILE A 36 21.23 41.88 29.83
C ILE A 36 21.69 40.43 29.92
N PRO A 37 21.77 39.82 31.12
CA PRO A 37 22.02 38.40 31.19
C PRO A 37 20.84 37.77 30.46
N HIS A 38 21.08 37.28 29.24
CA HIS A 38 20.19 36.32 28.64
C HIS A 38 20.17 35.17 29.63
N ALA A 39 19.11 35.10 30.45
CA ALA A 39 18.76 33.89 31.14
C ALA A 39 18.67 32.87 30.01
N ARG A 40 19.73 32.05 29.88
CA ARG A 40 19.63 30.78 29.18
C ARG A 40 18.51 30.08 29.95
N HIS A 41 17.29 30.15 29.42
CA HIS A 41 16.29 29.20 29.80
C HIS A 41 16.92 27.86 29.45
N GLY A 42 17.46 27.22 30.49
CA GLY A 42 18.03 25.90 30.39
C GLY A 42 17.01 25.06 29.69
N SER A 43 17.36 24.60 28.49
CA SER A 43 16.64 23.59 27.74
C SER A 43 16.76 22.20 28.38
N ASP A 44 16.83 22.14 29.72
CA ASP A 44 16.97 20.92 30.52
C ASP A 44 15.70 20.55 31.26
N GLN A 45 14.56 21.10 30.82
CA GLN A 45 13.30 20.40 30.96
C GLN A 45 12.70 20.23 29.57
N ARG A 46 13.29 19.31 28.80
CA ARG A 46 12.49 18.57 27.83
C ARG A 46 11.35 17.97 28.67
N PRO A 47 10.07 18.37 28.50
CA PRO A 47 9.01 17.57 29.07
C PRO A 47 9.27 16.17 28.51
N THR A 48 9.54 15.20 29.39
CA THR A 48 9.52 13.80 29.02
C THR A 48 8.14 13.60 28.44
N ARG A 49 8.06 13.72 27.12
CA ARG A 49 6.89 13.34 26.35
C ARG A 49 6.80 11.88 26.69
N THR A 50 5.91 11.56 27.64
CA THR A 50 5.46 10.18 27.84
C THR A 50 5.29 9.66 26.43
N PRO A 51 6.00 8.60 26.01
CA PRO A 51 5.72 8.01 24.73
C PRO A 51 4.23 7.71 24.79
N ARG A 52 3.42 8.51 24.08
CA ARG A 52 2.03 8.20 23.88
C ARG A 52 2.13 6.87 23.18
N VAL A 53 1.85 5.81 23.93
CA VAL A 53 1.76 4.46 23.42
C VAL A 53 0.64 4.56 22.42
N VAL A 54 1.03 4.79 21.17
CA VAL A 54 0.17 4.62 20.03
C VAL A 54 -0.05 3.12 20.02
N PRO A 55 -1.28 2.63 20.26
CA PRO A 55 -1.56 1.23 19.99
C PRO A 55 -1.05 0.94 18.59
N PRO A 56 -0.30 -0.16 18.36
CA PRO A 56 0.01 -0.60 17.01
C PRO A 56 -1.29 -0.51 16.22
N ALA A 57 -1.29 0.30 15.16
CA ALA A 57 -2.42 0.36 14.28
C ALA A 57 -2.53 -1.03 13.65
N GLU A 58 -3.39 -1.87 14.21
CA GLU A 58 -3.97 -2.96 13.46
C GLU A 58 -4.63 -2.26 12.27
N ILE A 59 -4.00 -2.44 11.10
CA ILE A 59 -4.60 -2.08 9.83
C ILE A 59 -5.96 -2.77 9.88
N PRO A 60 -7.09 -2.02 9.91
CA PRO A 60 -8.38 -2.68 9.89
C PRO A 60 -8.34 -3.61 8.68
N PRO A 61 -8.65 -4.91 8.85
CA PRO A 61 -8.71 -5.80 7.71
C PRO A 61 -9.55 -5.09 6.65
N VAL A 62 -9.03 -5.04 5.41
CA VAL A 62 -9.78 -4.46 4.29
C VAL A 62 -10.97 -5.38 4.09
N GLU A 63 -12.01 -5.15 4.88
CA GLU A 63 -13.29 -5.80 4.73
C GLU A 63 -13.78 -5.46 3.33
N PRO A 64 -14.44 -6.41 2.63
CA PRO A 64 -15.00 -6.12 1.32
C PRO A 64 -15.77 -4.81 1.42
N VAL A 65 -15.56 -3.91 0.44
CA VAL A 65 -16.24 -2.62 0.41
C VAL A 65 -17.73 -2.91 0.33
N ALA A 66 -18.38 -2.99 1.49
CA ALA A 66 -19.81 -3.10 1.60
C ALA A 66 -20.33 -1.74 1.18
N PHE A 67 -20.61 -1.62 -0.11
CA PHE A 67 -21.38 -0.50 -0.62
C PHE A 67 -22.78 -0.62 -0.02
N VAL A 68 -23.35 0.51 0.35
CA VAL A 68 -24.78 0.53 0.65
C VAL A 68 -25.50 0.08 -0.62
N ASP A 69 -26.42 -0.88 -0.51
CA ASP A 69 -27.20 -1.36 -1.65
C ASP A 69 -28.20 -0.26 -2.05
N MET A 70 -27.82 0.52 -3.05
CA MET A 70 -28.59 1.64 -3.60
C MET A 70 -28.27 1.77 -5.09
N SER A 71 -29.26 2.21 -5.86
CA SER A 71 -29.06 2.45 -7.29
C SER A 71 -28.05 3.58 -7.54
N PRO A 72 -27.39 3.62 -8.71
CA PRO A 72 -26.47 4.70 -9.07
C PRO A 72 -27.06 6.11 -8.92
N ASP A 73 -28.33 6.31 -9.26
CA ASP A 73 -28.99 7.62 -9.18
C ASP A 73 -29.31 8.01 -7.73
N GLU A 74 -29.71 7.05 -6.89
CA GLU A 74 -29.86 7.26 -5.45
C GLU A 74 -28.51 7.59 -4.79
N ALA A 75 -27.45 6.90 -5.19
CA ALA A 75 -26.09 7.18 -4.72
C ALA A 75 -25.64 8.59 -5.09
N ARG A 76 -25.91 9.05 -6.32
CA ARG A 76 -25.63 10.43 -6.75
C ARG A 76 -26.41 11.44 -5.92
N ALA A 77 -27.70 11.23 -5.71
CA ALA A 77 -28.54 12.12 -4.90
C ALA A 77 -28.06 12.19 -3.44
N TYR A 78 -27.72 11.04 -2.86
CA TYR A 78 -27.15 10.95 -1.50
C TYR A 78 -25.82 11.70 -1.39
N ASN A 79 -24.88 11.43 -2.29
CA ASN A 79 -23.55 12.06 -2.30
C ASN A 79 -23.61 13.58 -2.55
N ALA A 80 -24.58 14.05 -3.34
CA ALA A 80 -24.85 15.46 -3.56
C ALA A 80 -25.40 16.15 -2.30
N GLY A 81 -26.16 15.44 -1.47
CA GLY A 81 -26.71 15.94 -0.20
C GLY A 81 -25.66 16.10 0.91
N ILE A 82 -24.53 15.39 0.83
CA ILE A 82 -23.42 15.54 1.79
C ILE A 82 -22.71 16.88 1.52
N PRO A 83 -22.52 17.77 2.49
CA PRO A 83 -21.78 19.02 2.28
C PRO A 83 -20.28 18.76 2.14
N PHE A 84 -19.58 19.68 1.47
CA PHE A 84 -18.11 19.73 1.54
C PHE A 84 -17.68 20.29 2.90
N SER A 85 -16.54 19.82 3.39
CA SER A 85 -15.91 20.37 4.60
C SER A 85 -15.58 21.85 4.43
N THR A 86 -15.87 22.64 5.46
CA THR A 86 -15.57 24.07 5.54
C THR A 86 -14.17 24.33 6.11
N ASP A 87 -13.48 23.30 6.58
CA ASP A 87 -12.12 23.40 7.12
C ASP A 87 -11.09 23.75 6.03
N PRO A 88 -9.94 24.33 6.40
CA PRO A 88 -8.87 24.58 5.45
C PRO A 88 -8.43 23.31 4.72
N ASN A 89 -8.40 23.36 3.39
CA ASN A 89 -7.86 22.31 2.52
C ASN A 89 -6.55 22.77 1.84
N PRO A 90 -5.44 22.88 2.60
CA PRO A 90 -4.18 23.33 2.02
C PRO A 90 -3.62 22.30 1.04
N ALA A 91 -2.96 22.79 -0.01
CA ALA A 91 -2.25 21.95 -0.95
C ALA A 91 -1.18 21.10 -0.22
N ALA A 92 -1.01 19.85 -0.65
CA ALA A 92 0.09 19.01 -0.18
C ALA A 92 1.45 19.64 -0.53
N ARG A 93 2.47 19.30 0.25
CA ARG A 93 3.84 19.71 -0.07
C ARG A 93 4.28 19.09 -1.41
N PRO A 94 5.13 19.74 -2.21
CA PRO A 94 5.75 19.10 -3.37
C PRO A 94 6.45 17.81 -2.98
N PHE A 95 6.23 16.77 -3.78
CA PHE A 95 6.87 15.47 -3.61
C PHE A 95 7.93 15.29 -4.70
N VAL A 96 9.18 15.08 -4.31
CA VAL A 96 10.27 14.76 -5.24
C VAL A 96 10.78 13.37 -4.89
N PHE A 97 10.68 12.45 -5.85
CA PHE A 97 11.17 11.09 -5.69
C PHE A 97 12.69 11.10 -5.48
N ARG A 98 13.14 10.37 -4.45
CA ARG A 98 14.55 10.17 -4.13
C ARG A 98 14.80 8.67 -4.00
N GLY A 99 15.62 8.12 -4.88
CA GLY A 99 15.93 6.69 -4.96
C GLY A 99 16.83 6.42 -6.15
N SER A 100 17.09 5.13 -6.42
CA SER A 100 17.83 4.72 -7.61
C SER A 100 17.06 5.07 -8.90
N ALA A 101 17.75 5.11 -10.04
CA ALA A 101 17.09 5.28 -11.34
C ALA A 101 16.09 4.16 -11.63
N GLU A 102 16.41 2.94 -11.20
CA GLU A 102 15.55 1.77 -11.31
C GLU A 102 14.29 1.90 -10.44
N ASP A 103 14.43 2.28 -9.17
CA ASP A 103 13.29 2.53 -8.29
C ASP A 103 12.42 3.64 -8.86
N LYS A 104 13.02 4.71 -9.40
CA LYS A 104 12.26 5.81 -10.01
C LYS A 104 11.47 5.33 -11.23
N ALA A 105 12.05 4.46 -12.05
CA ALA A 105 11.37 3.89 -13.21
C ALA A 105 10.20 2.99 -12.82
N ARG A 106 10.36 2.15 -11.77
CA ARG A 106 9.29 1.33 -11.22
C ARG A 106 8.17 2.18 -10.60
N ALA A 107 8.52 3.15 -9.76
CA ALA A 107 7.56 4.08 -9.17
C ALA A 107 6.75 4.84 -10.23
N LEU A 108 7.43 5.28 -11.31
CA LEU A 108 6.79 5.95 -12.45
C LEU A 108 5.73 5.05 -13.09
N ASP A 109 6.07 3.81 -13.39
CA ASP A 109 5.18 2.91 -14.12
C ASP A 109 4.04 2.39 -13.24
N CYS A 110 4.28 2.15 -11.94
CA CYS A 110 3.22 1.86 -10.98
C CYS A 110 2.25 3.04 -10.82
N LEU A 111 2.75 4.27 -10.70
CA LEU A 111 1.88 5.45 -10.60
C LEU A 111 1.10 5.67 -11.90
N ALA A 112 1.74 5.49 -13.06
CA ALA A 112 1.09 5.60 -14.37
C ALA A 112 -0.05 4.59 -14.52
N ALA A 113 0.17 3.32 -14.16
CA ALA A 113 -0.88 2.32 -14.14
C ALA A 113 -2.02 2.71 -13.18
N GLY A 114 -1.68 3.13 -11.97
CA GLY A 114 -2.65 3.58 -10.97
C GLY A 114 -3.55 4.70 -11.46
N VAL A 115 -2.99 5.74 -12.09
CA VAL A 115 -3.80 6.88 -12.55
C VAL A 115 -4.64 6.51 -13.77
N LEU A 116 -4.08 5.74 -14.71
CA LEU A 116 -4.75 5.40 -15.96
C LEU A 116 -5.96 4.50 -15.75
N TYR A 117 -5.82 3.46 -14.93
CA TYR A 117 -6.91 2.52 -14.70
C TYR A 117 -8.00 3.07 -13.78
N GLU A 118 -7.72 4.14 -13.03
CA GLU A 118 -8.71 4.78 -12.15
C GLU A 118 -9.43 5.96 -12.80
N ALA A 119 -8.74 6.72 -13.66
CA ALA A 119 -9.31 7.93 -14.27
C ALA A 119 -9.54 7.82 -15.78
N GLY A 120 -9.03 6.77 -16.45
CA GLY A 120 -9.22 6.56 -17.88
C GLY A 120 -8.67 7.71 -18.72
N ASP A 121 -9.53 8.33 -19.53
CA ASP A 121 -9.15 9.45 -20.41
C ASP A 121 -9.25 10.86 -19.79
N ASP A 122 -9.36 10.95 -18.47
CA ASP A 122 -9.43 12.22 -17.75
C ASP A 122 -8.08 12.61 -17.12
N ALA A 123 -7.34 13.49 -17.80
CA ALA A 123 -6.08 14.03 -17.30
C ALA A 123 -6.19 14.74 -15.94
N LYS A 124 -7.34 15.36 -15.61
CA LYS A 124 -7.52 15.99 -14.29
C LYS A 124 -7.76 14.94 -13.21
N GLY A 125 -8.57 13.93 -13.52
CA GLY A 125 -8.76 12.74 -12.69
C GLY A 125 -7.44 12.04 -12.39
N GLU A 126 -6.59 11.85 -13.40
CA GLU A 126 -5.27 11.24 -13.23
C GLU A 126 -4.37 12.05 -12.27
N GLN A 127 -4.33 13.37 -12.42
CA GLN A 127 -3.58 14.24 -11.51
C GLN A 127 -4.11 14.17 -10.07
N ALA A 128 -5.42 14.05 -9.91
CA ALA A 128 -6.06 13.92 -8.61
C ALA A 128 -5.74 12.58 -7.94
N VAL A 129 -5.83 11.47 -8.68
CA VAL A 129 -5.44 10.12 -8.21
C VAL A 129 -3.94 10.08 -7.88
N ALA A 130 -3.08 10.67 -8.73
CA ALA A 130 -1.65 10.75 -8.46
C ALA A 130 -1.38 11.44 -7.12
N GLN A 131 -2.07 12.54 -6.84
CA GLN A 131 -1.92 13.28 -5.59
C GLN A 131 -2.36 12.43 -4.39
N VAL A 132 -3.45 11.66 -4.51
CA VAL A 132 -3.91 10.73 -3.47
C VAL A 132 -2.87 9.64 -3.18
N VAL A 133 -2.31 9.01 -4.21
CA VAL A 133 -1.24 8.00 -4.05
C VAL A 133 -0.06 8.58 -3.28
N LEU A 134 0.40 9.78 -3.66
CA LEU A 134 1.51 10.46 -2.99
C LEU A 134 1.15 10.94 -1.58
N ASN A 135 -0.12 11.21 -1.28
CA ASN A 135 -0.60 11.52 0.06
C ASN A 135 -0.56 10.27 0.95
N ARG A 136 -1.08 9.13 0.45
CA ARG A 136 -1.01 7.82 1.13
C ARG A 136 0.43 7.45 1.46
N LEU A 137 1.33 7.58 0.48
CA LEU A 137 2.76 7.33 0.65
C LEU A 137 3.35 8.06 1.86
N ARG A 138 2.93 9.31 2.11
CA ARG A 138 3.40 10.17 3.21
C ARG A 138 2.63 10.00 4.52
N HIS A 139 1.51 9.29 4.50
CA HIS A 139 0.65 9.05 5.67
C HIS A 139 0.99 7.69 6.32
N PRO A 140 1.11 7.59 7.66
CA PRO A 140 1.59 6.37 8.31
C PRO A 140 0.67 5.15 8.20
N ALA A 141 -0.60 5.32 7.83
CA ALA A 141 -1.55 4.22 7.68
C ALA A 141 -1.39 3.40 6.37
N PHE A 142 -0.48 3.78 5.48
CA PHE A 142 -0.34 3.16 4.15
C PHE A 142 1.08 2.66 3.89
N PRO A 143 1.30 1.85 2.84
CA PRO A 143 2.64 1.49 2.36
C PRO A 143 3.55 2.69 2.08
N LYS A 144 4.86 2.44 2.02
CA LYS A 144 5.90 3.48 1.97
C LYS A 144 6.71 3.48 0.68
N THR A 145 6.21 2.79 -0.33
CA THR A 145 6.68 2.72 -1.72
C THR A 145 5.50 3.03 -2.64
N VAL A 146 5.72 3.66 -3.78
CA VAL A 146 4.65 4.02 -4.73
C VAL A 146 3.94 2.77 -5.24
N CYS A 147 4.70 1.75 -5.68
CA CYS A 147 4.12 0.47 -6.12
C CYS A 147 3.37 -0.22 -4.98
N GLY A 148 3.91 -0.20 -3.76
CA GLY A 148 3.23 -0.75 -2.60
C GLY A 148 1.87 -0.12 -2.30
N VAL A 149 1.69 1.19 -2.56
CA VAL A 149 0.38 1.86 -2.41
C VAL A 149 -0.57 1.48 -3.54
N VAL A 150 -0.09 1.48 -4.80
CA VAL A 150 -0.93 1.20 -5.97
C VAL A 150 -1.39 -0.25 -6.02
N PHE A 151 -0.53 -1.18 -5.60
CA PHE A 151 -0.79 -2.63 -5.65
C PHE A 151 -1.09 -3.23 -4.28
N GLU A 152 -1.56 -2.41 -3.34
CA GLU A 152 -1.96 -2.87 -2.02
C GLU A 152 -3.14 -3.85 -2.10
N GLY A 153 -2.91 -5.09 -1.65
CA GLY A 153 -3.92 -6.15 -1.67
C GLY A 153 -4.06 -6.89 -3.00
N GLN A 154 -3.18 -6.67 -3.99
CA GLN A 154 -3.23 -7.32 -5.31
C GLN A 154 -3.22 -8.86 -5.26
N GLU A 155 -2.81 -9.48 -4.14
CA GLU A 155 -2.86 -10.93 -3.97
C GLU A 155 -4.27 -11.51 -3.74
N ARG A 156 -5.27 -10.65 -3.56
CA ARG A 156 -6.67 -11.04 -3.34
C ARG A 156 -7.41 -11.11 -4.67
N THR A 157 -8.56 -11.78 -4.70
CA THR A 157 -9.45 -11.80 -5.88
C THR A 157 -10.44 -10.63 -5.89
N THR A 158 -10.75 -10.05 -4.71
CA THR A 158 -11.55 -8.84 -4.54
C THR A 158 -11.06 -8.07 -3.30
N GLY A 159 -11.45 -6.79 -3.17
CA GLY A 159 -11.09 -5.97 -2.00
C GLY A 159 -9.67 -5.41 -2.04
N CYS A 160 -9.13 -5.17 -3.23
CA CYS A 160 -7.85 -4.49 -3.42
C CYS A 160 -8.03 -2.99 -3.31
N GLN A 161 -6.98 -2.28 -2.91
CA GLN A 161 -7.05 -0.82 -2.75
C GLN A 161 -7.41 -0.12 -4.06
N PHE A 162 -6.93 -0.65 -5.18
CA PHE A 162 -7.29 -0.25 -6.54
C PHE A 162 -7.83 -1.49 -7.26
N THR A 163 -9.07 -1.43 -7.74
CA THR A 163 -9.78 -2.63 -8.23
C THR A 163 -9.05 -3.30 -9.41
N PHE A 164 -8.45 -2.48 -10.28
CA PHE A 164 -7.71 -2.96 -11.46
C PHE A 164 -6.52 -3.90 -11.12
N SER A 165 -6.01 -3.80 -9.89
CA SER A 165 -4.85 -4.59 -9.44
C SER A 165 -5.19 -6.06 -9.16
N CYS A 166 -6.48 -6.43 -9.10
CA CYS A 166 -6.89 -7.82 -8.85
C CYS A 166 -8.13 -8.32 -9.60
N ASP A 167 -8.85 -7.45 -10.31
CA ASP A 167 -9.98 -7.87 -11.17
C ASP A 167 -9.52 -8.44 -12.55
N GLY A 168 -8.21 -8.48 -12.77
CA GLY A 168 -7.58 -8.92 -14.02
C GLY A 168 -7.59 -7.88 -15.14
N ALA A 169 -7.90 -6.60 -14.85
CA ALA A 169 -7.94 -5.53 -15.86
C ALA A 169 -6.62 -5.38 -16.62
N LEU A 170 -5.48 -5.54 -15.95
CA LEU A 170 -4.15 -5.51 -16.56
C LEU A 170 -3.92 -6.62 -17.60
N THR A 171 -4.65 -7.73 -17.50
CA THR A 171 -4.57 -8.85 -18.46
C THR A 171 -5.63 -8.72 -19.56
N LYS A 172 -6.81 -8.19 -19.22
CA LYS A 172 -7.97 -8.10 -20.12
C LYS A 172 -7.88 -6.92 -21.09
N TRP A 173 -7.23 -5.84 -20.69
CA TRP A 173 -7.18 -4.62 -21.49
C TRP A 173 -5.78 -4.00 -21.46
N GLN A 174 -5.24 -3.79 -22.66
CA GLN A 174 -3.99 -3.10 -22.88
C GLN A 174 -4.28 -1.64 -23.26
N PRO A 175 -3.72 -0.65 -22.54
CA PRO A 175 -3.97 0.74 -22.86
C PRO A 175 -3.34 1.13 -24.21
N PRO A 176 -4.01 1.98 -25.01
CA PRO A 176 -3.40 2.61 -26.17
C PRO A 176 -2.14 3.39 -25.77
N GLU A 177 -1.15 3.44 -26.68
CA GLU A 177 0.14 4.10 -26.44
C GLU A 177 -0.02 5.56 -25.98
N ALA A 178 -0.95 6.30 -26.58
CA ALA A 178 -1.23 7.69 -26.21
C ALA A 178 -1.72 7.84 -24.77
N ALA A 179 -2.61 6.95 -24.31
CA ALA A 179 -3.14 6.96 -22.95
C ALA A 179 -2.04 6.59 -21.94
N TRP A 180 -1.23 5.57 -22.25
CA TRP A 180 -0.09 5.19 -21.42
C TRP A 180 0.95 6.31 -21.32
N SER A 181 1.28 6.96 -22.44
CA SER A 181 2.23 8.07 -22.48
C SER A 181 1.76 9.25 -21.63
N ARG A 182 0.48 9.63 -21.76
CA ARG A 182 -0.15 10.69 -20.93
C ARG A 182 -0.08 10.36 -19.44
N ALA A 183 -0.46 9.14 -19.07
CA ALA A 183 -0.41 8.70 -17.68
C ALA A 183 1.01 8.73 -17.11
N ARG A 184 2.02 8.33 -17.90
CA ARG A 184 3.44 8.43 -17.52
C ARG A 184 3.90 9.87 -17.39
N GLU A 185 3.48 10.77 -18.26
CA GLU A 185 3.82 12.19 -18.16
C GLU A 185 3.26 12.80 -16.86
N ILE A 186 2.00 12.50 -16.53
CA ILE A 186 1.36 12.96 -15.29
C ILE A 186 2.05 12.37 -14.06
N ALA A 187 2.35 11.07 -14.08
CA ALA A 187 3.12 10.42 -13.03
C ALA A 187 4.51 11.05 -12.86
N ALA A 188 5.23 11.31 -13.96
CA ALA A 188 6.54 11.95 -13.93
C ALA A 188 6.47 13.37 -13.34
N MET A 189 5.47 14.17 -13.73
CA MET A 189 5.26 15.49 -13.15
C MET A 189 5.03 15.41 -11.63
N ALA A 190 4.16 14.49 -11.19
CA ALA A 190 3.85 14.30 -9.78
C ALA A 190 5.07 13.86 -8.96
N LEU A 191 5.87 12.91 -9.49
CA LEU A 191 7.12 12.44 -8.87
C LEU A 191 8.23 13.50 -8.86
N ASN A 192 8.13 14.55 -9.68
CA ASN A 192 9.09 15.66 -9.76
C ASN A 192 8.57 16.95 -9.08
N GLY A 193 7.51 16.86 -8.26
CA GLY A 193 7.08 17.97 -7.39
C GLY A 193 5.82 18.69 -7.84
N LYS A 194 5.18 18.28 -8.94
CA LYS A 194 3.88 18.84 -9.32
C LYS A 194 2.83 18.46 -8.28
N VAL A 195 2.10 19.46 -7.79
CA VAL A 195 1.04 19.28 -6.80
C VAL A 195 -0.30 19.56 -7.44
N PHE A 196 -1.24 18.61 -7.35
CA PHE A 196 -2.63 18.84 -7.71
C PHE A 196 -3.38 19.42 -6.51
N ARG A 197 -3.39 20.76 -6.45
CA ARG A 197 -3.90 21.51 -5.29
C ARG A 197 -5.35 21.19 -4.86
N PRO A 198 -6.32 20.98 -5.77
CA PRO A 198 -7.73 20.85 -5.38
C PRO A 198 -8.03 19.76 -4.36
N VAL A 199 -7.32 18.62 -4.41
CA VAL A 199 -7.57 17.49 -3.50
C VAL A 199 -6.80 17.57 -2.18
N GLY A 200 -5.93 18.57 -2.01
CA GLY A 200 -5.14 18.79 -0.79
C GLY A 200 -4.50 17.52 -0.25
N HIS A 201 -4.95 17.09 0.94
CA HIS A 201 -4.43 15.92 1.68
C HIS A 201 -5.39 14.72 1.64
N ALA A 202 -6.27 14.64 0.63
CA ALA A 202 -7.15 13.48 0.45
C ALA A 202 -6.35 12.19 0.35
N THR A 203 -6.85 11.13 0.99
CA THR A 203 -6.30 9.76 0.94
C THR A 203 -7.33 8.75 0.48
N HIS A 204 -8.58 9.17 0.29
CA HIS A 204 -9.67 8.32 -0.16
C HIS A 204 -10.45 9.05 -1.24
N TYR A 205 -11.02 8.29 -2.16
CA TYR A 205 -11.98 8.80 -3.13
C TYR A 205 -12.91 7.67 -3.53
N HIS A 206 -14.06 8.04 -4.08
CA HIS A 206 -14.95 7.13 -4.78
C HIS A 206 -15.69 7.89 -5.86
N THR A 207 -16.34 7.18 -6.77
CA THR A 207 -17.20 7.80 -7.78
C THR A 207 -18.53 8.22 -7.15
N ASP A 208 -19.18 9.25 -7.69
CA ASP A 208 -20.42 9.80 -7.15
C ASP A 208 -21.62 8.86 -7.27
N TRP A 209 -21.51 7.74 -8.00
CA TRP A 209 -22.52 6.69 -8.13
C TRP A 209 -22.31 5.49 -7.18
N VAL A 210 -21.41 5.58 -6.20
CA VAL A 210 -21.27 4.57 -5.13
C VAL A 210 -21.25 5.24 -3.76
N VAL A 211 -21.66 4.48 -2.73
CA VAL A 211 -21.69 4.95 -1.34
C VAL A 211 -20.95 3.95 -0.43
N PRO A 212 -19.64 4.13 -0.24
CA PRO A 212 -18.88 3.29 0.68
C PRO A 212 -19.20 3.64 2.14
N TYR A 213 -19.31 2.64 3.03
CA TYR A 213 -19.63 2.87 4.44
C TYR A 213 -18.66 3.83 5.14
N TRP A 214 -17.38 3.81 4.76
CA TRP A 214 -16.33 4.61 5.39
C TRP A 214 -16.49 6.11 5.12
N GLN A 215 -17.22 6.52 4.08
CA GLN A 215 -17.30 7.94 3.70
C GLN A 215 -17.89 8.80 4.82
N ALA A 216 -18.79 8.23 5.62
CA ALA A 216 -19.43 8.92 6.74
C ALA A 216 -18.46 9.27 7.88
N SER A 217 -17.30 8.62 7.91
CA SER A 217 -16.24 8.85 8.90
C SER A 217 -15.14 9.83 8.42
N LEU A 218 -15.29 10.38 7.22
CA LEU A 218 -14.29 11.22 6.57
C LEU A 218 -14.88 12.56 6.11
N ASP A 219 -14.01 13.55 5.96
CA ASP A 219 -14.39 14.86 5.45
C ASP A 219 -14.38 14.85 3.91
N LYS A 220 -15.51 15.14 3.26
CA LYS A 220 -15.56 15.37 1.81
C LYS A 220 -14.89 16.72 1.48
N VAL A 221 -13.80 16.71 0.73
CA VAL A 221 -12.95 17.91 0.52
C VAL A 221 -12.91 18.45 -0.91
N ALA A 222 -13.16 17.62 -1.91
CA ALA A 222 -13.12 18.04 -3.30
C ALA A 222 -13.93 17.12 -4.21
N ALA A 223 -14.33 17.62 -5.37
CA ALA A 223 -14.87 16.85 -6.47
C ALA A 223 -14.08 17.15 -7.75
N VAL A 224 -13.72 16.11 -8.50
CA VAL A 224 -13.04 16.21 -9.80
C VAL A 224 -13.74 15.27 -10.77
N GLY A 225 -14.50 15.82 -11.71
CA GLY A 225 -15.41 15.02 -12.52
C GLY A 225 -16.42 14.29 -11.62
N SER A 226 -16.52 12.97 -11.79
CA SER A 226 -17.34 12.11 -10.94
C SER A 226 -16.66 11.65 -9.64
N HIS A 227 -15.37 11.95 -9.45
CA HIS A 227 -14.64 11.50 -8.27
C HIS A 227 -14.84 12.46 -7.10
N LEU A 228 -15.30 11.93 -5.97
CA LEU A 228 -15.42 12.63 -4.70
C LEU A 228 -14.24 12.25 -3.81
N PHE A 229 -13.51 13.25 -3.31
CA PHE A 229 -12.29 13.08 -2.55
C PHE A 229 -12.52 13.36 -1.06
N PHE A 230 -11.92 12.52 -0.22
CA PHE A 230 -12.09 12.54 1.22
C PHE A 230 -10.74 12.53 1.93
N ARG A 231 -10.67 13.26 3.04
CA ARG A 231 -9.55 13.19 4.00
C ARG A 231 -10.04 12.66 5.34
N TRP A 232 -9.12 12.13 6.13
CA TRP A 232 -9.38 11.79 7.53
C TRP A 232 -9.92 13.00 8.31
N SER A 233 -10.95 12.80 9.11
CA SER A 233 -11.40 13.84 10.04
C SER A 233 -10.40 14.02 11.19
N GLY A 234 -10.31 15.24 11.73
CA GLY A 234 -9.41 15.57 12.82
C GLY A 234 -7.92 15.53 12.45
N TRP A 235 -7.05 15.20 13.42
CA TRP A 235 -5.60 15.35 13.28
C TRP A 235 -5.00 14.57 12.10
N TRP A 236 -5.51 13.37 11.83
CA TRP A 236 -5.02 12.50 10.76
C TRP A 236 -5.19 13.11 9.35
N GLY A 237 -6.11 14.06 9.16
CA GLY A 237 -6.31 14.77 7.89
C GLY A 237 -5.47 16.03 7.73
N THR A 238 -4.72 16.42 8.76
CA THR A 238 -3.96 17.67 8.77
C THR A 238 -2.54 17.48 8.22
N PRO A 239 -1.90 18.51 7.63
CA PRO A 239 -0.55 18.39 7.07
C PRO A 239 0.51 17.76 8.00
N PRO A 240 0.51 17.99 9.33
CA PRO A 240 1.44 17.32 10.24
C PRO A 240 1.41 15.78 10.25
N ALA A 241 0.29 15.15 9.88
CA ALA A 241 0.19 13.68 9.80
C ALA A 241 0.96 13.08 8.61
N PHE A 242 1.25 13.89 7.59
CA PHE A 242 1.88 13.47 6.33
C PHE A 242 3.40 13.66 6.36
N ASN A 243 4.03 13.11 7.40
CA ASN A 243 5.46 13.31 7.70
C ASN A 243 6.33 12.07 7.44
N ARG A 244 5.76 10.98 6.89
CA ARG A 244 6.53 9.76 6.64
C ARG A 244 7.36 9.87 5.37
N HIS A 245 8.56 9.29 5.45
CA HIS A 245 9.48 9.20 4.33
C HIS A 245 9.29 7.90 3.57
N ILE A 246 9.67 7.93 2.29
CA ILE A 246 9.74 6.76 1.43
C ILE A 246 10.82 5.83 1.95
N VAL A 247 10.54 4.53 1.87
CA VAL A 247 11.55 3.49 2.07
C VAL A 247 12.12 3.12 0.69
N PRO A 248 13.45 3.04 0.51
CA PRO A 248 14.05 2.57 -0.74
C PRO A 248 13.60 1.16 -1.11
N GLY A 249 13.65 0.82 -2.41
CA GLY A 249 13.29 -0.50 -2.92
C GLY A 249 11.85 -0.59 -3.38
N GLU A 250 11.56 -0.03 -4.55
CA GLU A 250 10.27 -0.22 -5.22
C GLU A 250 10.16 -1.69 -5.67
N PRO A 251 9.10 -2.42 -5.27
CA PRO A 251 8.93 -3.82 -5.63
C PRO A 251 8.74 -4.03 -7.12
N VAL A 252 9.15 -5.20 -7.61
CA VAL A 252 8.82 -5.65 -8.96
C VAL A 252 7.37 -6.12 -8.97
N ILE A 253 6.57 -5.53 -9.86
CA ILE A 253 5.16 -5.89 -10.08
C ILE A 253 5.08 -6.70 -11.38
N ALA A 254 4.93 -8.02 -11.25
CA ALA A 254 4.96 -8.94 -12.39
C ALA A 254 3.86 -8.62 -13.43
N SER A 255 2.68 -8.19 -12.98
CA SER A 255 1.57 -7.80 -13.86
C SER A 255 1.87 -6.57 -14.73
N LEU A 256 2.89 -5.76 -14.39
CA LEU A 256 3.33 -4.61 -15.19
C LEU A 256 4.41 -4.95 -16.23
N ALA A 257 5.02 -6.14 -16.17
CA ALA A 257 6.12 -6.52 -17.06
C ALA A 257 5.82 -6.37 -18.58
N PRO A 258 4.60 -6.66 -19.08
CA PRO A 258 4.31 -6.53 -20.51
C PRO A 258 4.42 -5.08 -21.04
N PHE A 259 4.30 -4.08 -20.16
CA PHE A 259 4.26 -2.65 -20.54
C PHE A 259 5.33 -1.80 -19.86
N SER A 260 6.09 -2.37 -18.91
CA SER A 260 7.20 -1.70 -18.22
C SER A 260 8.48 -2.52 -18.29
N PRO A 261 9.52 -2.04 -19.01
CA PRO A 261 10.86 -2.61 -18.93
C PRO A 261 11.43 -2.63 -17.50
N ALA A 262 11.09 -1.64 -16.67
CA ALA A 262 11.57 -1.56 -15.28
C ALA A 262 11.03 -2.67 -14.38
N HIS A 263 9.87 -3.22 -14.75
CA HIS A 263 9.28 -4.41 -14.12
C HIS A 263 9.63 -5.72 -14.85
N ARG A 264 10.33 -5.65 -15.99
CA ARG A 264 11.00 -6.81 -16.63
C ARG A 264 12.41 -7.05 -16.10
N ALA A 265 13.23 -6.01 -15.91
CA ALA A 265 14.66 -6.15 -15.60
C ALA A 265 14.96 -6.88 -14.27
N GLY A 266 14.08 -6.76 -13.27
CA GLY A 266 14.18 -7.54 -12.03
C GLY A 266 13.79 -9.01 -12.19
N VAL A 267 13.07 -9.35 -13.26
CA VAL A 267 12.67 -10.70 -13.66
C VAL A 267 13.69 -11.28 -14.63
N GLU A 268 14.20 -10.55 -15.61
CA GLU A 268 15.15 -11.05 -16.63
C GLU A 268 16.54 -11.31 -16.05
N GLY A 269 17.12 -10.38 -15.27
CA GLY A 269 18.44 -10.60 -14.65
C GLY A 269 18.45 -11.70 -13.59
N THR A 270 17.32 -11.95 -12.94
CA THR A 270 17.15 -13.05 -11.98
C THR A 270 16.67 -14.34 -12.65
N ALA A 271 15.93 -14.28 -13.76
CA ALA A 271 15.48 -15.42 -14.54
C ALA A 271 16.54 -15.97 -15.46
N GLU A 272 17.43 -15.16 -16.04
CA GLU A 272 18.60 -15.67 -16.75
C GLU A 272 19.56 -16.35 -15.76
N ALA A 273 19.82 -15.72 -14.61
CA ALA A 273 20.62 -16.35 -13.56
C ALA A 273 19.93 -17.59 -12.98
N GLY A 274 18.62 -17.53 -12.76
CA GLY A 274 17.79 -18.63 -12.27
C GLY A 274 17.68 -19.77 -13.27
N ALA A 275 17.53 -19.48 -14.57
CA ALA A 275 17.49 -20.46 -15.64
C ALA A 275 18.86 -21.10 -15.84
N ALA A 276 19.96 -20.34 -15.82
CA ALA A 276 21.30 -20.91 -15.89
C ALA A 276 21.61 -21.82 -14.69
N LEU A 277 21.17 -21.43 -13.48
CA LEU A 277 21.27 -22.28 -12.29
C LEU A 277 20.36 -23.50 -12.38
N ALA A 278 19.15 -23.37 -12.92
CA ALA A 278 18.18 -24.47 -13.07
C ALA A 278 18.66 -25.47 -14.12
N GLU A 279 19.20 -25.00 -15.23
CA GLU A 279 19.80 -25.81 -16.28
C GLU A 279 21.05 -26.53 -15.76
N GLY A 280 21.93 -25.83 -15.03
CA GLY A 280 23.04 -26.45 -14.32
C GLY A 280 22.59 -27.54 -13.35
N ALA A 281 21.54 -27.28 -12.56
CA ALA A 281 20.98 -28.22 -11.59
C ALA A 281 20.26 -29.42 -12.24
N ALA A 282 19.66 -29.23 -13.41
CA ALA A 282 19.05 -30.30 -14.20
C ALA A 282 20.13 -31.20 -14.82
N VAL A 283 21.23 -30.62 -15.31
CA VAL A 283 22.38 -31.35 -15.85
C VAL A 283 23.08 -32.18 -14.77
N THR A 284 23.14 -31.68 -13.53
CA THR A 284 23.71 -32.43 -12.38
C THR A 284 22.73 -33.38 -11.71
N GLY A 285 21.48 -33.48 -12.19
CA GLY A 285 20.44 -34.35 -11.61
C GLY A 285 19.91 -33.92 -10.24
N THR A 286 20.20 -32.69 -9.82
CA THR A 286 19.83 -32.16 -8.49
C THR A 286 18.45 -31.50 -8.44
N ALA A 287 17.79 -31.36 -9.60
CA ALA A 287 16.47 -30.74 -9.72
C ALA A 287 15.58 -31.46 -10.74
N THR A 288 15.48 -32.78 -10.62
CA THR A 288 14.53 -33.58 -11.41
C THR A 288 13.14 -33.54 -10.79
N PRO A 289 12.06 -33.58 -11.60
CA PRO A 289 10.71 -33.73 -11.08
C PRO A 289 10.54 -35.10 -10.40
N LEU A 290 9.47 -35.25 -9.61
CA LEU A 290 9.16 -36.51 -8.96
C LEU A 290 8.96 -37.63 -10.00
N PRO A 291 9.43 -38.86 -9.74
CA PRO A 291 9.31 -39.96 -10.71
C PRO A 291 7.88 -40.28 -11.14
N ASN A 292 6.90 -40.02 -10.26
CA ASN A 292 5.48 -40.32 -10.48
C ASN A 292 4.64 -39.05 -10.73
N ASP A 293 5.25 -37.87 -10.73
CA ASP A 293 4.58 -36.58 -10.94
C ASP A 293 5.56 -35.61 -11.61
N THR A 294 5.41 -35.45 -12.93
CA THR A 294 6.29 -34.65 -13.77
C THR A 294 6.13 -33.14 -13.61
N ASP A 295 5.11 -32.72 -12.86
CA ASP A 295 4.77 -31.33 -12.60
C ASP A 295 5.22 -30.88 -11.21
N THR A 296 5.63 -31.80 -10.34
CA THR A 296 6.09 -31.51 -8.99
C THR A 296 7.61 -31.68 -8.84
N PHE A 297 8.26 -30.65 -8.30
CA PHE A 297 9.68 -30.62 -7.99
C PHE A 297 9.88 -30.47 -6.49
N LEU A 298 10.62 -31.40 -5.88
CA LEU A 298 11.12 -31.30 -4.51
C LEU A 298 12.63 -31.08 -4.59
N ILE A 299 13.08 -29.88 -4.20
CA ILE A 299 14.45 -29.46 -4.47
C ILE A 299 15.15 -28.91 -3.22
N THR A 300 16.48 -28.99 -3.23
CA THR A 300 17.30 -28.21 -2.33
C THR A 300 17.70 -26.91 -3.02
N LEU A 301 17.52 -25.78 -2.35
CA LEU A 301 17.88 -24.47 -2.88
C LEU A 301 19.40 -24.39 -3.14
N PRO A 302 19.83 -23.86 -4.30
CA PRO A 302 21.24 -23.66 -4.58
C PRO A 302 21.92 -22.78 -3.52
N GLY A 303 23.09 -23.19 -3.07
CA GLY A 303 23.91 -22.41 -2.14
C GLY A 303 24.28 -21.06 -2.75
N GLY A 304 24.05 -19.97 -2.01
CA GLY A 304 24.38 -18.61 -2.44
C GLY A 304 23.29 -17.89 -3.24
N LEU A 305 22.19 -18.57 -3.59
CA LEU A 305 21.03 -17.91 -4.19
C LEU A 305 20.31 -17.06 -3.14
N ALA A 306 20.16 -15.77 -3.40
CA ALA A 306 19.43 -14.86 -2.53
C ALA A 306 17.91 -15.12 -2.61
N PRO A 307 17.13 -14.87 -1.53
CA PRO A 307 15.70 -15.18 -1.49
C PRO A 307 14.86 -14.54 -2.59
N GLU A 308 15.27 -13.39 -3.09
CA GLU A 308 14.64 -12.66 -4.19
C GLU A 308 14.71 -13.43 -5.51
N GLY A 309 15.73 -14.29 -5.68
CA GLY A 309 15.95 -15.10 -6.89
C GLY A 309 15.22 -16.44 -6.92
N PHE A 310 14.58 -16.87 -5.81
CA PHE A 310 13.95 -18.20 -5.73
C PHE A 310 12.79 -18.36 -6.71
N ALA A 311 11.99 -17.30 -6.90
CA ALA A 311 10.87 -17.31 -7.84
C ALA A 311 11.36 -17.54 -9.27
N ALA A 312 12.43 -16.85 -9.66
CA ALA A 312 13.01 -16.95 -10.98
C ALA A 312 13.65 -18.33 -11.22
N TYR A 313 14.31 -18.90 -10.20
CA TYR A 313 14.81 -20.27 -10.24
C TYR A 313 13.69 -21.30 -10.43
N ALA A 314 12.59 -21.16 -9.69
CA ALA A 314 11.42 -22.04 -9.83
C ALA A 314 10.75 -21.92 -11.21
N LEU A 315 10.63 -20.70 -11.74
CA LEU A 315 10.14 -20.46 -13.10
C LEU A 315 11.01 -21.15 -14.15
N GLY A 316 12.34 -21.12 -13.99
CA GLY A 316 13.28 -21.84 -14.84
C GLY A 316 13.06 -23.36 -14.81
N LEU A 317 12.83 -23.95 -13.63
CA LEU A 317 12.52 -25.38 -13.49
C LEU A 317 11.19 -25.76 -14.13
N CYS A 318 10.17 -24.92 -13.94
CA CYS A 318 8.85 -25.15 -14.53
C CYS A 318 8.88 -25.11 -16.05
N GLY A 319 9.69 -24.22 -16.64
CA GLY A 319 9.79 -24.04 -18.08
C GLY A 319 8.42 -23.75 -18.71
N THR A 320 8.04 -24.53 -19.71
CA THR A 320 6.77 -24.38 -20.44
C THR A 320 5.60 -25.17 -19.85
N ARG A 321 5.77 -25.82 -18.68
CA ARG A 321 4.69 -26.59 -18.06
C ARG A 321 3.53 -25.69 -17.67
N ALA A 322 2.32 -26.12 -18.03
CA ALA A 322 1.08 -25.44 -17.66
C ALA A 322 0.82 -25.57 -16.15
N HIS A 323 0.94 -26.79 -15.61
CA HIS A 323 0.89 -27.07 -14.18
C HIS A 323 2.30 -27.25 -13.66
N CYS A 324 2.65 -26.55 -12.58
CA CYS A 324 3.96 -26.72 -11.98
C CYS A 324 3.95 -26.37 -10.50
N THR A 325 4.46 -27.28 -9.68
CA THR A 325 4.66 -27.11 -8.25
C THR A 325 6.14 -27.26 -7.94
N VAL A 326 6.76 -26.24 -7.35
CA VAL A 326 8.14 -26.31 -6.85
C VAL A 326 8.11 -26.08 -5.35
N MET A 327 8.61 -27.05 -4.59
CA MET A 327 8.79 -26.96 -3.15
C MET A 327 10.27 -27.11 -2.83
N ALA A 328 10.80 -26.20 -2.02
CA ALA A 328 12.24 -26.10 -1.83
C ALA A 328 12.66 -25.99 -0.36
N TRP A 329 13.75 -26.66 -0.01
CA TRP A 329 14.38 -26.68 1.31
C TRP A 329 15.80 -26.12 1.26
N ARG A 330 16.35 -25.71 2.42
CA ARG A 330 17.72 -25.17 2.52
C ARG A 330 18.80 -26.24 2.63
N ASP A 331 18.42 -27.43 3.09
CA ASP A 331 19.32 -28.51 3.44
C ASP A 331 18.87 -29.77 2.70
N THR A 332 19.81 -30.44 2.03
CA THR A 332 19.57 -31.70 1.33
C THR A 332 19.05 -32.77 2.26
N ALA A 333 19.47 -32.79 3.53
CA ALA A 333 18.99 -33.75 4.52
C ALA A 333 17.51 -33.54 4.90
N ALA A 334 16.99 -32.32 4.69
CA ALA A 334 15.59 -31.98 4.95
C ALA A 334 14.71 -32.08 3.70
N THR A 335 15.32 -32.17 2.51
CA THR A 335 14.61 -32.26 1.22
C THR A 335 13.96 -33.65 1.08
N PRO A 336 12.62 -33.72 0.97
CA PRO A 336 11.93 -34.99 0.75
C PRO A 336 12.12 -35.51 -0.67
N GLU A 337 12.07 -36.85 -0.82
CA GLU A 337 12.13 -37.52 -2.12
C GLU A 337 10.74 -37.85 -2.69
N ALA A 338 9.69 -37.72 -1.89
CA ALA A 338 8.32 -38.06 -2.29
C ALA A 338 7.26 -37.26 -1.51
N VAL A 339 6.04 -37.30 -2.03
CA VAL A 339 4.81 -36.79 -1.39
C VAL A 339 3.94 -37.97 -0.93
N PRO A 340 3.07 -37.80 0.10
CA PRO A 340 2.77 -36.58 0.85
C PRO A 340 3.87 -36.19 1.86
N LEU A 341 3.98 -34.88 2.13
CA LEU A 341 4.97 -34.34 3.06
C LEU A 341 4.60 -34.58 4.52
N THR A 342 5.60 -34.84 5.36
CA THR A 342 5.41 -34.87 6.82
C THR A 342 5.25 -33.45 7.39
N PRO A 343 4.64 -33.28 8.57
CA PRO A 343 4.52 -31.97 9.22
C PRO A 343 5.86 -31.25 9.39
N VAL A 344 6.92 -31.97 9.76
CA VAL A 344 8.27 -31.40 9.92
C VAL A 344 8.82 -30.90 8.58
N GLN A 345 8.61 -31.64 7.50
CA GLN A 345 9.02 -31.22 6.16
C GLN A 345 8.23 -29.99 5.70
N MET A 346 6.93 -29.92 5.98
CA MET A 346 6.13 -28.73 5.68
C MET A 346 6.58 -27.49 6.48
N GLU A 347 6.92 -27.64 7.76
CA GLU A 347 7.38 -26.54 8.62
C GLU A 347 8.77 -26.00 8.22
N THR A 348 9.65 -26.89 7.78
CA THR A 348 11.03 -26.56 7.38
C THR A 348 11.15 -26.15 5.91
N MET A 349 10.09 -26.28 5.12
CA MET A 349 10.04 -25.80 3.75
C MET A 349 10.40 -24.32 3.70
N ALA A 350 11.33 -23.97 2.81
CA ALA A 350 11.92 -22.64 2.73
C ALA A 350 11.17 -21.75 1.72
N PHE A 351 10.70 -22.36 0.64
CA PHE A 351 10.08 -21.68 -0.49
C PHE A 351 9.09 -22.62 -1.21
N SER A 352 7.99 -22.06 -1.71
CA SER A 352 7.00 -22.77 -2.52
C SER A 352 6.52 -21.89 -3.67
N TYR A 353 6.44 -22.48 -4.85
CA TYR A 353 5.87 -21.90 -6.05
C TYR A 353 4.83 -22.86 -6.61
N LEU A 354 3.67 -22.33 -6.99
CA LEU A 354 2.57 -23.08 -7.60
C LEU A 354 2.03 -22.28 -8.78
N ARG A 355 1.93 -22.93 -9.93
CA ARG A 355 1.20 -22.46 -11.11
C ARG A 355 0.17 -23.50 -11.49
N ASP A 356 -1.08 -23.06 -11.52
CA ASP A 356 -2.22 -23.84 -11.98
C ASP A 356 -3.21 -22.95 -12.75
N PRO A 357 -3.22 -23.01 -14.09
CA PRO A 357 -4.08 -22.19 -14.94
C PRO A 357 -5.56 -22.57 -14.85
N GLU A 358 -5.90 -23.80 -14.44
CA GLU A 358 -7.31 -24.23 -14.31
C GLU A 358 -8.00 -23.55 -13.13
N THR A 359 -7.28 -23.35 -12.04
CA THR A 359 -7.78 -22.66 -10.85
C THR A 359 -7.46 -21.16 -10.85
N GLY A 360 -6.69 -20.68 -11.85
CA GLY A 360 -6.21 -19.30 -11.93
C GLY A 360 -5.22 -18.94 -10.82
N ILE A 361 -4.58 -19.94 -10.20
CA ILE A 361 -3.69 -19.77 -9.07
C ILE A 361 -2.24 -19.75 -9.56
N GLU A 362 -1.59 -18.60 -9.45
CA GLU A 362 -0.13 -18.47 -9.51
C GLU A 362 0.35 -17.85 -8.20
N ARG A 363 1.07 -18.63 -7.39
CA ARG A 363 1.46 -18.23 -6.03
C ARG A 363 2.92 -18.51 -5.79
N THR A 364 3.54 -17.57 -5.08
CA THR A 364 4.92 -17.69 -4.62
C THR A 364 4.98 -17.33 -3.15
N LEU A 365 5.45 -18.26 -2.34
CA LEU A 365 5.46 -18.17 -0.88
C LEU A 365 6.86 -18.43 -0.33
N TRP A 366 7.24 -17.64 0.67
CA TRP A 366 8.48 -17.81 1.43
C TRP A 366 8.17 -18.20 2.86
N ASN A 367 9.06 -18.98 3.46
CA ASN A 367 9.07 -19.16 4.90
C ASN A 367 9.66 -17.91 5.56
N CYS A 368 8.80 -16.99 5.93
CA CYS A 368 9.17 -15.70 6.54
C CYS A 368 9.84 -15.81 7.93
N THR A 369 9.87 -17.02 8.51
CA THR A 369 10.69 -17.29 9.71
C THR A 369 12.16 -17.42 9.33
N LEU A 370 12.43 -18.10 8.22
CA LEU A 370 13.78 -18.27 7.67
C LEU A 370 14.25 -17.01 6.93
N TYR A 371 13.32 -16.27 6.33
CA TYR A 371 13.61 -15.05 5.55
C TYR A 371 12.77 -13.85 6.02
N PRO A 372 13.15 -13.18 7.13
CA PRO A 372 12.39 -12.05 7.66
C PRO A 372 12.26 -10.85 6.71
N ALA A 373 13.20 -10.69 5.77
CA ALA A 373 13.16 -9.66 4.73
C ALA A 373 11.99 -9.85 3.75
N MET A 374 11.46 -11.07 3.63
CA MET A 374 10.34 -11.41 2.74
C MET A 374 8.97 -11.31 3.45
N LYS A 375 8.91 -10.73 4.66
CA LYS A 375 7.67 -10.59 5.43
C LYS A 375 6.63 -9.75 4.67
N GLY A 376 5.39 -10.24 4.64
CA GLY A 376 4.27 -9.59 3.97
C GLY A 376 3.19 -10.59 3.55
N THR A 377 2.50 -10.33 2.45
CA THR A 377 1.38 -11.15 1.94
C THR A 377 1.82 -12.45 1.27
N ARG A 378 3.14 -12.67 1.14
CA ARG A 378 3.77 -13.83 0.51
C ARG A 378 4.37 -14.82 1.52
N CYS A 379 3.93 -14.77 2.78
CA CYS A 379 4.38 -15.69 3.81
C CYS A 379 3.58 -16.99 3.80
N MET A 380 4.28 -18.13 3.90
CA MET A 380 3.64 -19.42 4.12
C MET A 380 2.80 -19.40 5.41
N LYS A 381 1.56 -19.90 5.32
CA LYS A 381 0.70 -20.08 6.48
C LYS A 381 1.17 -21.31 7.26
N ARG A 382 1.45 -21.15 8.56
CA ARG A 382 1.77 -22.29 9.42
C ARG A 382 0.49 -23.09 9.72
N GLN A 383 0.56 -24.40 9.57
CA GLN A 383 -0.46 -25.29 10.13
C GLN A 383 -0.25 -25.33 11.64
N THR A 384 -1.14 -24.69 12.40
CA THR A 384 -1.24 -24.95 13.84
C THR A 384 -1.84 -26.35 14.01
N LEU A 385 -1.02 -27.33 14.40
CA LEU A 385 -1.49 -28.66 14.79
C LEU A 385 -2.37 -28.52 16.04
N THR A 386 -3.69 -28.51 15.86
CA THR A 386 -4.63 -28.74 16.94
C THR A 386 -4.52 -30.21 17.33
N VAL A 387 -3.81 -30.50 18.41
CA VAL A 387 -3.77 -31.85 18.99
C VAL A 387 -5.17 -32.17 19.50
N LEU A 388 -5.93 -32.95 18.75
CA LEU A 388 -7.17 -33.54 19.26
C LEU A 388 -6.79 -34.59 20.32
N PRO A 389 -7.38 -34.53 21.52
CA PRO A 389 -7.10 -35.52 22.56
C PRO A 389 -7.53 -36.90 22.08
N ILE A 390 -6.61 -37.86 22.17
CA ILE A 390 -6.83 -39.26 21.81
C ILE A 390 -7.78 -39.85 22.85
N THR A 391 -9.02 -40.12 22.48
CA THR A 391 -9.91 -40.95 23.28
C THR A 391 -9.49 -42.41 23.14
N PRO A 392 -9.29 -43.17 24.24
CA PRO A 392 -8.96 -44.58 24.15
C PRO A 392 -10.19 -45.37 23.67
N SER A 393 -10.03 -46.10 22.56
CA SER A 393 -11.02 -47.02 22.03
C SER A 393 -11.22 -48.19 23.00
N MET A 394 -12.39 -48.24 23.66
CA MET A 394 -12.90 -49.46 24.29
C MET A 394 -13.78 -50.23 23.30
N THR A 395 -13.27 -51.40 22.96
CA THR A 395 -13.89 -52.71 22.66
C THR A 395 -15.41 -52.84 22.39
N THR A 396 -15.70 -53.58 21.30
CA THR A 396 -16.84 -54.49 21.02
C THR A 396 -18.28 -53.95 20.92
N GLN A 397 -18.81 -53.93 19.68
CA GLN A 397 -20.21 -54.21 19.31
C GLN A 397 -20.58 -55.69 19.61
N PRO A 398 -21.86 -56.16 19.61
CA PRO A 398 -23.06 -55.61 18.93
C PRO A 398 -24.41 -55.70 19.68
N ASN A 399 -25.40 -54.89 19.30
CA ASN A 399 -26.73 -55.36 18.83
C ASN A 399 -27.67 -54.22 18.41
N ALA A 400 -28.56 -54.56 17.48
CA ALA A 400 -29.46 -53.72 16.70
C ALA A 400 -30.70 -53.19 17.45
N ALA A 401 -31.17 -52.02 16.99
CA ALA A 401 -32.54 -51.43 16.84
C ALA A 401 -33.73 -51.91 17.72
N PRO A 402 -34.80 -51.10 17.94
CA PRO A 402 -35.23 -49.93 17.18
C PRO A 402 -35.67 -48.68 17.99
N THR A 403 -35.82 -47.58 17.25
CA THR A 403 -36.36 -46.27 17.62
C THR A 403 -37.82 -46.32 18.13
N PRO A 404 -38.20 -45.58 19.18
CA PRO A 404 -39.58 -45.14 19.39
C PRO A 404 -39.79 -43.72 18.85
N ALA A 405 -40.95 -43.53 18.23
CA ALA A 405 -41.41 -42.31 17.60
C ALA A 405 -41.98 -41.27 18.59
N PHE A 406 -42.15 -40.07 18.03
CA PHE A 406 -43.01 -38.93 18.40
C PHE A 406 -42.39 -37.74 19.15
N GLY A 407 -42.59 -36.58 18.54
CA GLY A 407 -42.37 -35.25 19.09
C GLY A 407 -42.47 -34.17 18.02
N ASP A 408 -43.68 -33.94 17.50
CA ASP A 408 -44.03 -32.81 16.64
C ASP A 408 -43.61 -31.47 17.27
N LEU A 409 -42.96 -30.61 16.47
CA LEU A 409 -42.89 -29.17 16.74
C LEU A 409 -43.30 -28.41 15.49
N ALA A 410 -44.61 -28.13 15.43
CA ALA A 410 -45.21 -27.16 14.53
C ALA A 410 -44.73 -25.75 14.88
N GLY A 411 -44.35 -24.96 13.87
CA GLY A 411 -44.18 -23.52 14.09
C GLY A 411 -43.30 -22.73 13.14
N ILE A 412 -43.36 -22.90 11.81
CA ILE A 412 -42.87 -21.86 10.88
C ILE A 412 -43.83 -21.74 9.69
N ARG A 413 -44.53 -20.59 9.60
CA ARG A 413 -45.31 -20.18 8.44
C ARG A 413 -44.36 -19.93 7.26
N ARG A 414 -44.48 -20.68 6.18
CA ARG A 414 -43.91 -20.34 4.87
C ARG A 414 -45.01 -19.73 4.01
N ALA A 415 -44.74 -18.56 3.44
CA ALA A 415 -45.59 -17.93 2.44
C ALA A 415 -45.55 -18.74 1.14
N SER A 416 -46.74 -19.05 0.61
CA SER A 416 -46.95 -19.85 -0.59
C SER A 416 -46.53 -19.10 -1.86
N ALA A 417 -45.82 -19.81 -2.75
CA ALA A 417 -45.60 -19.41 -4.14
C ALA A 417 -46.87 -19.64 -4.98
N ALA A 418 -47.10 -18.75 -5.95
CA ALA A 418 -48.20 -18.83 -6.92
C ALA A 418 -47.91 -19.87 -8.03
N PRO A 419 -48.93 -20.45 -8.70
CA PRO A 419 -48.76 -21.53 -9.66
C PRO A 419 -48.40 -21.02 -11.07
N VAL A 420 -47.55 -21.78 -11.77
CA VAL A 420 -47.23 -21.61 -13.19
C VAL A 420 -48.34 -22.23 -14.04
N GLU A 421 -48.91 -21.43 -14.94
CA GLU A 421 -49.97 -21.83 -15.87
C GLU A 421 -49.37 -22.49 -17.13
N ALA A 422 -49.93 -23.64 -17.51
CA ALA A 422 -49.52 -24.42 -18.67
C ALA A 422 -50.14 -23.87 -19.97
N LYS A 423 -49.31 -23.73 -21.01
CA LYS A 423 -49.72 -23.28 -22.36
C LYS A 423 -50.25 -24.48 -23.18
N PRO A 424 -51.41 -24.39 -23.84
CA PRO A 424 -51.88 -25.43 -24.77
C PRO A 424 -51.35 -25.20 -26.20
N GLN A 425 -50.91 -26.28 -26.85
CA GLN A 425 -50.75 -26.39 -28.33
C GLN A 425 -52.12 -26.59 -28.98
N PRO A 426 -52.34 -26.14 -30.23
CA PRO A 426 -51.85 -26.86 -31.42
C PRO A 426 -50.68 -26.20 -32.15
#